data_AF-A0A2K3LMG6-F1
#
_entry.id   AF-A0A2K3LMG6-F1
#
_cell.length_a   1.000
_cell.length_b   1.000
_cell.length_c   1.000
_cell.angle_alpha   90.00
_cell.angle_beta   90.00
_cell.angle_gamma   90.00
#
_symmetry.space_group_name_H-M   'P 1'
#
loop_
_entity.id
_entity.type
_entity.pdbx_description
1 polymer ?
#
loop_
_entity_poly.entity_id
_entity_poly.type
_entity_poly.pdbx_seq_one_letter_code
_entity_poly.pdbx_strand_id
1 'polypeptide(L)'
;SESKPNDEDQPFPAKTSDQPDNMDTDLPNQSSKQPASPVLVHTCAPPPPLTMADLVMSASVFDEAFEHISENPEVDVDTHVNLIFQKDLNSIKFKRKTFEIAKPYLKPYTFTKTFNPNSDPFDILSSHFYCDLLRLSELRNKFFIFPSDVDAEVSAFKAKLSDVLDVIAQERLTHISHEEIEAARSEAVKQAEEARKAEEERLIQLARDSLALIAKELEAKRLQKELAEATRLEE
;
A
#
# COMPACT_ATOMS: atom_id res chain seq x y z
N SER A 1 41.33 -41.33 -8.85
CA SER A 1 40.30 -41.70 -7.86
C SER A 1 39.27 -40.60 -7.81
N GLU A 2 38.25 -40.71 -8.67
CA GLU A 2 37.10 -39.82 -8.74
C GLU A 2 36.14 -40.11 -7.59
N SER A 3 35.74 -39.07 -6.88
CA SER A 3 34.70 -39.09 -5.86
C SER A 3 33.42 -38.46 -6.42
N LYS A 4 32.41 -39.31 -6.66
CA LYS A 4 31.02 -38.93 -6.98
C LYS A 4 30.27 -38.46 -5.73
N PRO A 5 29.30 -37.53 -5.86
CA PRO A 5 28.38 -37.18 -4.77
C PRO A 5 27.14 -38.08 -4.75
N ASN A 6 26.56 -38.20 -3.56
CA ASN A 6 25.34 -38.94 -3.21
C ASN A 6 24.08 -38.36 -3.86
N ASP A 7 23.22 -39.25 -4.38
CA ASP A 7 21.81 -38.99 -4.65
C ASP A 7 20.99 -39.14 -3.35
N GLU A 8 20.27 -38.08 -2.97
CA GLU A 8 19.16 -38.14 -2.03
C GLU A 8 17.85 -38.18 -2.82
N ASP A 9 17.05 -39.23 -2.63
CA ASP A 9 15.64 -39.25 -3.02
C ASP A 9 14.81 -39.80 -1.86
N GLN A 10 14.08 -38.91 -1.17
CA GLN A 10 12.98 -39.23 -0.27
C GLN A 10 11.67 -38.70 -0.86
N PRO A 11 10.62 -39.53 -1.03
CA PRO A 11 9.32 -39.07 -1.47
C PRO A 11 8.45 -38.62 -0.29
N PHE A 12 7.91 -37.41 -0.37
CA PHE A 12 6.87 -36.91 0.54
C PHE A 12 5.50 -37.53 0.21
N PRO A 13 4.62 -37.76 1.21
CA PRO A 13 3.32 -38.37 1.01
C PRO A 13 2.27 -37.38 0.47
N ALA A 14 1.41 -37.91 -0.40
CA ALA A 14 0.25 -37.24 -0.98
C ALA A 14 -0.73 -36.75 0.11
N LYS A 15 -1.09 -35.47 0.04
CA LYS A 15 -2.23 -34.91 0.77
C LYS A 15 -3.52 -35.16 -0.03
N THR A 16 -4.45 -35.81 0.66
CA THR A 16 -5.85 -36.01 0.31
C THR A 16 -6.57 -34.67 0.10
N SER A 17 -7.25 -34.56 -1.04
CA SER A 17 -8.16 -33.47 -1.39
C SER A 17 -9.57 -33.89 -0.96
N ASP A 18 -10.02 -33.40 0.19
CA ASP A 18 -11.43 -33.50 0.59
C ASP A 18 -12.24 -32.45 -0.17
N GLN A 19 -12.95 -32.96 -1.17
CA GLN A 19 -13.94 -32.29 -1.99
C GLN A 19 -15.29 -32.34 -1.26
N PRO A 20 -15.94 -31.21 -0.93
CA PRO A 20 -17.31 -31.26 -0.45
C PRO A 20 -18.28 -31.49 -1.62
N ASP A 21 -19.15 -32.47 -1.42
CA ASP A 21 -20.20 -32.94 -2.32
C ASP A 21 -21.14 -31.81 -2.77
N ASN A 22 -21.33 -31.75 -4.08
CA ASN A 22 -22.39 -31.02 -4.76
C ASN A 22 -23.75 -31.55 -4.29
N MET A 23 -24.55 -30.70 -3.65
CA MET A 23 -25.97 -30.94 -3.49
C MET A 23 -26.67 -30.64 -4.81
N ASP A 24 -27.00 -31.73 -5.49
CA ASP A 24 -27.89 -31.82 -6.64
C ASP A 24 -29.21 -31.13 -6.32
N THR A 25 -29.48 -30.00 -6.98
CA THR A 25 -30.78 -29.32 -6.92
C THR A 25 -31.30 -29.19 -8.33
N ASP A 26 -31.98 -30.25 -8.78
CA ASP A 26 -32.86 -30.25 -9.94
C ASP A 26 -33.96 -29.19 -9.77
N LEU A 27 -33.84 -28.08 -10.50
CA LEU A 27 -34.93 -27.12 -10.70
C LEU A 27 -35.29 -27.07 -12.18
N PRO A 28 -36.59 -27.13 -12.52
CA PRO A 28 -37.04 -27.21 -13.90
C PRO A 28 -36.80 -25.90 -14.64
N ASN A 29 -36.28 -26.07 -15.84
CA ASN A 29 -35.98 -25.08 -16.85
C ASN A 29 -37.21 -24.19 -17.16
N GLN A 30 -37.37 -23.07 -16.43
CA GLN A 30 -38.28 -21.99 -16.80
C GLN A 30 -37.52 -20.99 -17.68
N SER A 31 -37.75 -21.12 -18.99
CA SER A 31 -37.44 -20.11 -20.00
C SER A 31 -38.28 -18.85 -19.73
N SER A 32 -37.87 -18.01 -18.78
CA SER A 32 -38.34 -16.63 -18.68
C SER A 32 -37.54 -15.79 -19.68
N LYS A 33 -38.22 -15.32 -20.74
CA LYS A 33 -37.75 -14.19 -21.55
C LYS A 33 -37.54 -13.00 -20.60
N GLN A 34 -36.30 -12.79 -20.20
CA GLN A 34 -35.88 -11.62 -19.46
C GLN A 34 -36.05 -10.42 -20.41
N PRO A 35 -36.90 -9.43 -20.11
CA PRO A 35 -36.88 -8.18 -20.87
C PRO A 35 -35.48 -7.61 -20.70
N ALA A 36 -34.81 -7.33 -21.83
CA ALA A 36 -33.54 -6.64 -21.83
C ALA A 36 -33.71 -5.36 -20.98
N SER A 37 -33.10 -5.36 -19.80
CA SER A 37 -33.04 -4.16 -18.98
C SER A 37 -32.41 -3.08 -19.87
N PRO A 38 -33.02 -1.89 -19.98
CA PRO A 38 -32.42 -0.80 -20.72
C PRO A 38 -31.03 -0.61 -20.13
N VAL A 39 -30.02 -0.73 -20.99
CA VAL A 39 -28.64 -0.40 -20.65
C VAL A 39 -28.69 1.04 -20.16
N LEU A 40 -28.62 1.20 -18.84
CA LEU A 40 -28.56 2.48 -18.18
C LEU A 40 -27.15 2.98 -18.47
N VAL A 41 -27.01 3.60 -19.64
CA VAL A 41 -25.80 4.32 -20.00
C VAL A 41 -25.73 5.45 -18.99
N HIS A 42 -24.98 5.24 -17.90
CA HIS A 42 -24.50 6.32 -17.05
C HIS A 42 -23.59 7.16 -17.93
N THR A 43 -24.19 8.08 -18.69
CA THR A 43 -23.46 9.20 -19.25
C THR A 43 -23.00 10.01 -18.04
N CYS A 44 -21.77 9.73 -17.60
CA CYS A 44 -20.99 10.57 -16.69
C CYS A 44 -20.63 11.91 -17.36
N ALA A 45 -21.59 12.51 -18.08
CA ALA A 45 -21.48 13.90 -18.47
C ALA A 45 -21.58 14.68 -17.16
N PRO A 46 -20.55 15.44 -16.77
CA PRO A 46 -20.66 16.31 -15.61
C PRO A 46 -21.89 17.19 -15.81
N PRO A 47 -22.76 17.33 -14.79
CA PRO A 47 -23.90 18.22 -14.89
C PRO A 47 -23.39 19.61 -15.31
N PRO A 48 -24.08 20.30 -16.23
CA PRO A 48 -23.68 21.63 -16.64
C PRO A 48 -23.48 22.52 -15.41
N PRO A 49 -22.45 23.39 -15.39
CA PRO A 49 -22.19 24.26 -14.25
C PRO A 49 -23.44 25.09 -13.94
N LEU A 50 -23.95 24.98 -12.72
CA LEU A 50 -25.04 25.83 -12.25
C LEU A 50 -24.59 27.29 -12.36
N THR A 51 -25.36 28.10 -13.07
CA THR A 51 -25.07 29.51 -13.23
C THR A 51 -25.70 30.29 -12.08
N MET A 52 -25.19 31.49 -11.79
CA MET A 52 -25.81 32.36 -10.78
C MET A 52 -27.28 32.69 -11.10
N ALA A 53 -27.70 32.60 -12.36
CA ALA A 53 -29.09 32.77 -12.75
C ALA A 53 -29.99 31.62 -12.27
N ASP A 54 -29.46 30.41 -12.11
CA ASP A 54 -30.21 29.24 -11.63
C ASP A 54 -30.39 29.23 -10.11
N LEU A 55 -29.53 29.95 -9.37
CA LEU A 55 -29.64 30.12 -7.92
C LEU A 55 -30.57 31.29 -7.53
N VAL A 56 -30.81 32.23 -8.43
CA VAL A 56 -31.69 33.37 -8.17
C VAL A 56 -33.12 32.93 -8.46
N MET A 57 -33.77 32.38 -7.44
CA MET A 57 -35.23 32.35 -7.44
C MET A 57 -35.72 33.79 -7.55
N SER A 58 -36.52 34.08 -8.57
CA SER A 58 -37.13 35.39 -8.74
C SER A 58 -37.98 35.71 -7.52
N ALA A 59 -37.89 36.93 -6.99
CA ALA A 59 -38.68 37.40 -5.85
C ALA A 59 -40.19 37.16 -6.05
N SER A 60 -40.65 37.15 -7.30
CA SER A 60 -42.03 36.82 -7.67
C SER A 60 -42.48 35.43 -7.23
N VAL A 61 -41.59 34.43 -7.21
CA VAL A 61 -41.94 33.06 -6.76
C VAL A 61 -42.13 33.02 -5.24
N PHE A 62 -41.38 33.84 -4.50
CA PHE A 62 -41.58 34.01 -3.07
C PHE A 62 -42.87 34.78 -2.78
N ASP A 63 -43.10 35.89 -3.49
CA ASP A 63 -44.30 36.69 -3.29
C ASP A 63 -45.57 35.87 -3.62
N GLU A 64 -45.56 35.07 -4.69
CA GLU A 64 -46.66 34.14 -5.04
C GLU A 64 -46.87 33.04 -3.98
N ALA A 65 -45.79 32.46 -3.43
CA ALA A 65 -45.89 31.48 -2.36
C ALA A 65 -46.43 32.09 -1.06
N PHE A 66 -46.09 33.35 -0.74
CA PHE A 66 -46.57 34.04 0.45
C PHE A 66 -47.99 34.58 0.30
N GLU A 67 -48.39 35.01 -0.90
CA GLU A 67 -49.77 35.40 -1.21
C GLU A 67 -50.72 34.21 -0.94
N HIS A 68 -50.36 33.00 -1.39
CA HIS A 68 -51.12 31.78 -1.10
C HIS A 68 -51.19 31.40 0.39
N ILE A 69 -50.21 31.82 1.20
CA ILE A 69 -50.24 31.62 2.65
C ILE A 69 -51.08 32.71 3.34
N SER A 70 -51.21 33.88 2.73
CA SER A 70 -51.92 35.03 3.30
C SER A 70 -53.43 35.06 3.00
N GLU A 71 -53.88 34.34 1.95
CA GLU A 71 -55.25 34.43 1.42
C GLU A 71 -56.31 33.60 2.19
N ASN A 72 -56.20 33.57 3.53
CA ASN A 72 -57.07 32.87 4.49
C ASN A 72 -56.66 31.42 4.83
N PRO A 73 -55.62 31.23 5.66
CA PRO A 73 -55.64 30.13 6.58
C PRO A 73 -56.58 30.52 7.74
N GLU A 74 -57.89 30.32 7.57
CA GLU A 74 -58.81 30.19 8.70
C GLU A 74 -58.48 28.85 9.39
N VAL A 75 -57.24 28.73 9.86
CA VAL A 75 -56.81 27.68 10.78
C VAL A 75 -57.33 28.17 12.11
N ASP A 76 -58.33 27.48 12.63
CA ASP A 76 -58.86 27.67 13.96
C ASP A 76 -57.72 27.48 14.99
N VAL A 77 -57.02 28.56 15.33
CA VAL A 77 -55.89 28.58 16.27
C VAL A 77 -56.39 28.61 17.72
N ASP A 78 -57.47 27.89 18.02
CA ASP A 78 -57.88 27.64 19.41
C ASP A 78 -57.02 26.55 20.08
N THR A 79 -56.07 25.99 19.33
CA THR A 79 -54.94 25.27 19.92
C THR A 79 -53.88 26.28 20.28
N HIS A 80 -53.70 26.54 21.59
CA HIS A 80 -52.59 27.31 22.17
C HIS A 80 -51.25 26.92 21.52
N VAL A 81 -50.88 27.57 20.43
CA VAL A 81 -49.54 27.50 19.87
C VAL A 81 -48.70 28.29 20.86
N ASN A 82 -47.95 27.57 21.70
CA ASN A 82 -46.99 28.17 22.62
C ASN A 82 -46.00 28.99 21.78
N LEU A 83 -46.31 30.28 21.62
CA LEU A 83 -45.43 31.29 21.04
C LEU A 83 -44.21 31.37 21.95
N ILE A 84 -43.16 30.67 21.56
CA ILE A 84 -41.87 30.71 22.25
C ILE A 84 -41.34 32.14 22.05
N PHE A 85 -41.37 32.96 23.09
CA PHE A 85 -40.82 34.32 23.01
C PHE A 85 -39.29 34.25 23.05
N GLN A 86 -38.63 35.24 22.46
CA GLN A 86 -37.16 35.30 22.44
C GLN A 86 -36.54 35.29 23.85
N LYS A 87 -37.25 35.84 24.85
CA LYS A 87 -36.88 35.76 26.27
C LYS A 87 -36.89 34.32 26.81
N ASP A 88 -37.77 33.46 26.29
CA ASP A 88 -37.87 32.06 26.67
C ASP A 88 -36.74 31.25 26.02
N LEU A 89 -36.33 31.59 24.79
CA LEU A 89 -35.15 30.99 24.14
C LEU A 89 -33.86 31.19 24.95
N ASN A 90 -33.67 32.36 25.55
CA ASN A 90 -32.51 32.64 26.41
C ASN A 90 -32.48 31.78 27.70
N SER A 91 -33.63 31.24 28.09
CA SER A 91 -33.77 30.35 29.24
C SER A 91 -33.61 28.87 28.88
N ILE A 92 -33.63 28.52 27.58
CA ILE A 92 -33.34 27.17 27.10
C ILE A 92 -31.85 26.91 27.27
N LYS A 93 -31.49 26.47 28.47
CA LYS A 93 -30.23 25.78 28.70
C LYS A 93 -30.38 24.43 28.02
N PHE A 94 -29.79 24.30 26.84
CA PHE A 94 -29.55 22.99 26.26
C PHE A 94 -28.74 22.20 27.28
N LYS A 95 -29.41 21.34 28.05
CA LYS A 95 -28.75 20.27 28.79
C LYS A 95 -28.23 19.32 27.72
N ARG A 96 -27.11 19.70 27.10
CA ARG A 96 -26.34 18.84 26.23
C ARG A 96 -26.00 17.67 27.13
N LYS A 97 -26.75 16.57 27.00
CA LYS A 97 -26.25 15.26 27.38
C LYS A 97 -25.02 15.14 26.51
N THR A 98 -23.85 15.41 27.08
CA THR A 98 -22.61 14.86 26.57
C THR A 98 -22.85 13.37 26.60
N PHE A 99 -23.38 12.84 25.50
CA PHE A 99 -23.09 11.48 25.16
C PHE A 99 -21.57 11.47 25.14
N GLU A 100 -20.96 10.85 26.15
CA GLU A 100 -19.65 10.28 25.96
C GLU A 100 -19.82 9.29 24.82
N ILE A 101 -19.74 9.81 23.60
CA ILE A 101 -19.47 9.00 22.43
C ILE A 101 -18.14 8.39 22.79
N ALA A 102 -18.18 7.15 23.29
CA ALA A 102 -17.03 6.42 23.77
C ALA A 102 -16.01 6.47 22.65
N LYS A 103 -15.01 7.35 22.73
CA LYS A 103 -14.19 7.80 21.60
C LYS A 103 -13.63 6.57 20.88
N PRO A 104 -14.28 6.07 19.80
CA PRO A 104 -13.80 4.86 19.13
C PRO A 104 -12.52 5.18 18.35
N TYR A 105 -12.16 6.47 18.30
CA TYR A 105 -11.13 7.11 17.51
C TYR A 105 -9.72 6.97 18.06
N LEU A 106 -9.56 6.41 19.27
CA LEU A 106 -8.24 6.24 19.87
C LEU A 106 -7.51 4.99 19.39
N LYS A 107 -8.17 4.09 18.66
CA LYS A 107 -7.50 2.91 18.14
C LYS A 107 -6.79 3.29 16.83
N PRO A 108 -5.45 3.30 16.79
CA PRO A 108 -4.70 3.52 15.56
C PRO A 108 -5.09 2.44 14.56
N TYR A 109 -4.89 2.70 13.26
CA TYR A 109 -4.98 1.63 12.29
C TYR A 109 -3.97 0.55 12.69
N THR A 110 -4.46 -0.66 12.92
CA THR A 110 -3.59 -1.80 13.20
C THR A 110 -2.97 -2.20 11.87
N PHE A 111 -1.86 -1.55 11.52
CA PHE A 111 -0.97 -2.02 10.48
C PHE A 111 -0.21 -3.21 11.05
N THR A 112 -0.88 -4.36 11.10
CA THR A 112 -0.19 -5.59 11.46
C THR A 112 0.63 -5.97 10.25
N LYS A 113 1.95 -5.95 10.43
CA LYS A 113 2.92 -6.68 9.60
C LYS A 113 2.66 -8.18 9.78
N THR A 114 1.47 -8.65 9.42
CA THR A 114 1.10 -10.05 9.54
C THR A 114 1.93 -10.80 8.52
N PHE A 115 2.98 -11.43 9.05
CA PHE A 115 3.75 -12.63 8.71
C PHE A 115 3.34 -13.53 7.53
N ASN A 116 2.18 -13.34 6.90
CA ASN A 116 1.76 -14.10 5.75
C ASN A 116 2.14 -13.31 4.48
N PRO A 117 3.17 -13.72 3.72
CA PRO A 117 3.63 -13.01 2.52
C PRO A 117 2.57 -12.97 1.40
N ASN A 118 1.48 -13.73 1.54
CA ASN A 118 0.41 -13.84 0.56
C ASN A 118 -0.79 -12.93 0.83
N SER A 119 -0.86 -12.25 1.98
CA SER A 119 -1.94 -11.31 2.28
C SER A 119 -1.50 -9.90 1.97
N ASP A 120 -2.27 -9.18 1.15
CA ASP A 120 -2.01 -7.79 0.83
C ASP A 120 -2.17 -6.92 2.11
N PRO A 121 -1.13 -6.22 2.57
CA PRO A 121 -1.25 -5.30 3.70
C PRO A 121 -2.30 -4.20 3.47
N PHE A 122 -2.66 -3.91 2.22
CA PHE A 122 -3.71 -2.95 1.87
C PHE A 122 -5.14 -3.50 2.05
N ASP A 123 -5.35 -4.81 2.15
CA ASP A 123 -6.70 -5.39 2.33
C ASP A 123 -7.29 -5.03 3.71
N ILE A 124 -6.48 -5.17 4.77
CA ILE A 124 -6.92 -4.81 6.13
C ILE A 124 -7.09 -3.29 6.26
N LEU A 125 -6.19 -2.52 5.64
CA LEU A 125 -6.25 -1.06 5.66
C LEU A 125 -7.47 -0.54 4.89
N SER A 126 -7.76 -1.10 3.72
CA SER A 126 -8.89 -0.69 2.88
C SER A 126 -10.23 -0.94 3.57
N SER A 127 -10.37 -2.07 4.27
CA SER A 127 -11.55 -2.35 5.09
C SER A 127 -11.75 -1.31 6.20
N HIS A 128 -10.71 -1.01 6.97
CA HIS A 128 -10.78 -0.01 8.03
C HIS A 128 -11.03 1.41 7.49
N PHE A 129 -10.39 1.76 6.38
CA PHE A 129 -10.56 3.04 5.71
C PHE A 129 -12.00 3.21 5.20
N TYR A 130 -12.57 2.18 4.58
CA TYR A 130 -13.96 2.16 4.14
C TYR A 130 -14.92 2.35 5.32
N CYS A 131 -14.71 1.65 6.44
CA CYS A 131 -15.53 1.82 7.64
C CYS A 131 -15.46 3.25 8.19
N ASP A 132 -14.28 3.87 8.22
CA ASP A 132 -14.14 5.26 8.70
C ASP A 132 -14.81 6.25 7.72
N LEU A 133 -14.72 6.05 6.40
CA LEU A 133 -15.45 6.87 5.43
C LEU A 133 -16.97 6.70 5.53
N LEU A 134 -17.46 5.47 5.70
CA LEU A 134 -18.87 5.19 5.90
C LEU A 134 -19.40 5.92 7.14
N ARG A 135 -18.66 5.89 8.26
CA ARG A 135 -19.00 6.64 9.47
C ARG A 135 -19.03 8.15 9.25
N LEU A 136 -18.05 8.69 8.51
CA LEU A 136 -18.06 10.11 8.15
C LEU A 136 -19.28 10.47 7.28
N SER A 137 -19.70 9.57 6.38
CA SER A 137 -20.91 9.77 5.58
C SER A 137 -22.19 9.72 6.42
N GLU A 138 -22.22 8.87 7.46
CA GLU A 138 -23.36 8.78 8.37
C GLU A 138 -23.54 10.04 9.21
N LEU A 139 -22.47 10.80 9.44
CA LEU A 139 -22.55 12.10 10.11
C LEU A 139 -23.49 13.05 9.34
N ARG A 140 -23.43 13.05 8.00
CA ARG A 140 -24.31 13.87 7.16
C ARG A 140 -25.79 13.55 7.37
N ASN A 141 -26.13 12.31 7.71
CA ASN A 141 -27.51 11.83 7.81
C ASN A 141 -28.13 12.08 9.20
N LYS A 142 -27.39 12.63 10.16
CA LYS A 142 -27.91 12.93 11.51
C LYS A 142 -28.34 14.40 11.58
N PHE A 143 -29.62 14.64 11.88
CA PHE A 143 -30.24 15.97 11.90
C PHE A 143 -29.69 16.93 12.97
N PHE A 144 -28.86 16.47 13.92
CA PHE A 144 -28.37 17.26 15.05
C PHE A 144 -26.85 17.11 15.27
N ILE A 145 -26.07 17.14 14.19
CA ILE A 145 -24.61 17.17 14.32
C ILE A 145 -24.16 18.60 14.52
N PHE A 146 -23.39 18.84 15.58
CA PHE A 146 -22.71 20.12 15.73
C PHE A 146 -21.49 20.16 14.80
N PRO A 147 -21.17 21.31 14.19
CA PRO A 147 -19.94 21.46 13.39
C PRO A 147 -18.69 20.95 14.11
N SER A 148 -18.61 21.17 15.44
CA SER A 148 -17.51 20.67 16.28
C SER A 148 -17.36 19.16 16.29
N ASP A 149 -18.45 18.41 16.16
CA ASP A 149 -18.41 16.95 16.12
C ASP A 149 -17.82 16.50 14.78
N VAL A 150 -18.19 17.15 13.68
CA VAL A 150 -17.60 16.92 12.35
C VAL A 150 -16.10 17.23 12.38
N ASP A 151 -15.70 18.37 12.96
CA ASP A 151 -14.29 18.76 13.04
C ASP A 151 -13.47 17.75 13.85
N ALA A 152 -14.01 17.23 14.95
CA ALA A 152 -13.35 16.21 15.77
C ALA A 152 -13.17 14.89 15.01
N GLU A 153 -14.18 14.45 14.26
CA GLU A 153 -14.18 13.24 13.44
C GLU A 153 -13.17 13.33 12.30
N VAL A 154 -13.17 14.45 11.58
CA VAL A 154 -12.22 14.73 10.48
C VAL A 154 -10.79 14.83 11.03
N SER A 155 -10.59 15.47 12.19
CA SER A 155 -9.28 15.56 12.83
C SER A 155 -8.76 14.18 13.25
N ALA A 156 -9.63 13.35 13.82
CA ALA A 156 -9.28 11.98 14.19
C ALA A 156 -8.92 11.12 12.98
N PHE A 157 -9.72 11.19 11.91
CA PHE A 157 -9.44 10.51 10.65
C PHE A 157 -8.10 10.95 10.05
N LYS A 158 -7.83 12.26 10.02
CA LYS A 158 -6.56 12.81 9.54
C LYS A 158 -5.38 12.31 10.37
N ALA A 159 -5.50 12.28 11.69
CA ALA A 159 -4.44 11.77 12.56
C ALA A 159 -4.13 10.30 12.25
N LYS A 160 -5.16 9.44 12.17
CA LYS A 160 -4.97 8.03 11.80
C LYS A 160 -4.33 7.85 10.42
N LEU A 161 -4.73 8.64 9.43
CA LEU A 161 -4.15 8.60 8.10
C LEU A 161 -2.68 9.01 8.13
N SER A 162 -2.35 10.06 8.90
CA SER A 162 -0.96 10.50 9.10
C SER A 162 -0.11 9.39 9.69
N ASP A 163 -0.57 8.75 10.77
CA ASP A 163 0.17 7.65 11.43
C ASP A 163 0.46 6.50 10.45
N VAL A 164 -0.48 6.14 9.58
CA VAL A 164 -0.29 5.11 8.56
C VAL A 164 0.73 5.53 7.50
N LEU A 165 0.66 6.77 7.03
CA LEU A 165 1.63 7.28 6.07
C LEU A 165 3.04 7.29 6.65
N ASP A 166 3.19 7.65 7.93
CA ASP A 166 4.48 7.63 8.62
C ASP A 166 5.04 6.20 8.74
N VAL A 167 4.20 5.22 9.07
CA VAL A 167 4.61 3.81 9.10
C VAL A 167 5.05 3.31 7.73
N ILE A 168 4.29 3.61 6.66
CA ILE A 168 4.63 3.22 5.28
C ILE A 168 5.93 3.89 4.83
N ALA A 169 6.11 5.18 5.13
CA ALA A 169 7.32 5.93 4.81
C ALA A 169 8.55 5.34 5.52
N GLN A 170 8.41 5.01 6.80
CA GLN A 170 9.47 4.38 7.58
C GLN A 170 9.81 2.99 7.01
N GLU A 171 8.81 2.18 6.64
CA GLU A 171 9.04 0.87 6.04
C GLU A 171 9.78 0.97 4.71
N ARG A 172 9.35 1.86 3.82
CA ARG A 172 10.02 2.12 2.54
C ARG A 172 11.47 2.56 2.74
N LEU A 173 11.72 3.46 3.68
CA LEU A 173 13.06 3.93 4.01
C LEU A 173 13.94 2.76 4.48
N THR A 174 13.43 1.90 5.36
CA THR A 174 14.19 0.73 5.83
C THR A 174 14.47 -0.29 4.73
N HIS A 175 13.51 -0.52 3.81
CA HIS A 175 13.71 -1.43 2.68
C HIS A 175 14.78 -0.92 1.72
N ILE A 176 14.73 0.37 1.37
CA ILE A 176 15.74 1.01 0.51
C ILE A 176 17.12 0.89 1.16
N SER A 177 17.23 1.19 2.47
CA SER A 177 18.51 1.10 3.18
C SER A 177 19.09 -0.32 3.18
N HIS A 178 18.24 -1.34 3.33
CA HIS A 178 18.68 -2.73 3.29
C HIS A 178 19.16 -3.14 1.89
N GLU A 179 18.42 -2.73 0.86
CA GLU A 179 18.77 -3.01 -0.54
C GLU A 179 20.09 -2.33 -0.95
N GLU A 180 20.30 -1.08 -0.54
CA GLU A 180 21.56 -0.36 -0.75
C GLU A 180 22.75 -1.02 -0.04
N ILE A 181 22.55 -1.49 1.20
CA ILE A 181 23.59 -2.22 1.95
C ILE A 181 23.93 -3.54 1.27
N GLU A 182 22.94 -4.32 0.83
CA GLU A 182 23.18 -5.59 0.12
C GLU A 182 23.82 -5.38 -1.26
N ALA A 183 23.44 -4.32 -1.97
CA ALA A 183 24.10 -3.93 -3.23
C ALA A 183 25.56 -3.56 -3.00
N ALA A 184 25.85 -2.71 -2.01
CA ALA A 184 27.22 -2.32 -1.65
C ALA A 184 28.06 -3.52 -1.21
N ARG A 185 27.47 -4.45 -0.46
CA ARG A 185 28.11 -5.71 -0.04
C ARG A 185 28.45 -6.59 -1.25
N SER A 186 27.51 -6.74 -2.18
CA SER A 186 27.71 -7.51 -3.40
C SER A 186 28.81 -6.92 -4.29
N GLU A 187 28.85 -5.58 -4.39
CA GLU A 187 29.91 -4.89 -5.12
C GLU A 187 31.28 -5.05 -4.45
N ALA A 188 31.36 -4.91 -3.13
CA ALA A 188 32.59 -5.11 -2.37
C ALA A 188 33.15 -6.54 -2.53
N VAL A 189 32.27 -7.55 -2.54
CA VAL A 189 32.66 -8.95 -2.80
C VAL A 189 33.25 -9.10 -4.20
N LYS A 190 32.61 -8.50 -5.22
CA LYS A 190 33.10 -8.55 -6.60
C LYS A 190 34.46 -7.87 -6.74
N GLN A 191 34.65 -6.70 -6.13
CA GLN A 191 35.93 -5.99 -6.13
C GLN A 191 37.03 -6.79 -5.42
N ALA A 192 36.72 -7.43 -4.30
CA ALA A 192 37.67 -8.27 -3.58
C ALA A 192 38.08 -9.50 -4.40
N GLU A 193 37.15 -10.13 -5.12
CA GLU A 193 37.44 -11.25 -6.00
C GLU A 193 38.33 -10.85 -7.18
N GLU A 194 38.05 -9.70 -7.80
CA GLU A 194 38.87 -9.15 -8.88
C GLU A 194 40.28 -8.81 -8.41
N ALA A 195 40.41 -8.20 -7.23
CA ALA A 195 41.71 -7.91 -6.62
C ALA A 195 42.52 -9.19 -6.35
N ARG A 196 41.88 -10.25 -5.83
CA ARG A 196 42.52 -11.55 -5.62
C ARG A 196 43.01 -12.16 -6.93
N LYS A 197 42.20 -12.09 -7.99
CA LYS A 197 42.56 -12.59 -9.32
C LYS A 197 43.74 -11.83 -9.92
N ALA A 198 43.77 -10.50 -9.76
CA ALA A 198 44.87 -9.67 -10.22
C ALA A 198 46.19 -9.95 -9.47
N GLU A 199 46.11 -10.24 -8.17
CA GLU A 199 47.27 -10.65 -7.37
C GLU A 199 47.80 -12.03 -7.80
N GLU A 200 46.91 -12.99 -8.03
CA GLU A 200 47.27 -14.31 -8.54
C GLU A 200 47.96 -14.22 -9.91
N GLU A 201 47.43 -13.41 -10.83
CA GLU A 201 48.05 -13.20 -12.14
C GLU A 201 49.45 -12.57 -12.03
N ARG A 202 49.64 -11.62 -11.09
CA ARG A 202 50.96 -11.06 -10.79
C ARG A 202 51.94 -12.10 -10.28
N LEU A 203 51.50 -12.99 -9.38
CA LEU A 203 52.34 -14.08 -8.87
C LEU A 203 52.71 -15.07 -9.98
N ILE A 204 51.76 -15.41 -10.85
CA ILE A 204 52.01 -16.27 -12.01
C ILE A 204 53.05 -15.63 -12.93
N GLN A 205 52.94 -14.33 -13.19
CA GLN A 205 53.91 -13.62 -14.04
C GLN A 205 55.31 -13.60 -13.42
N LEU A 206 55.40 -13.31 -12.11
CA LEU A 206 56.66 -13.34 -11.38
C LEU A 206 57.34 -14.72 -11.45
N ALA A 207 56.56 -15.80 -11.31
CA ALA A 207 57.06 -17.16 -11.40
C ALA A 207 57.60 -17.48 -12.82
N ARG A 208 56.90 -17.02 -13.87
CA ARG A 208 57.37 -17.17 -15.26
C ARG A 208 58.69 -16.45 -15.50
N ASP A 209 58.81 -15.21 -15.02
CA ASP A 209 60.02 -14.41 -15.18
C ASP A 209 61.22 -15.04 -14.44
N SER A 210 60.98 -15.57 -13.24
CA SER A 210 61.98 -16.31 -12.46
C SER A 210 62.45 -17.57 -13.19
N LEU A 211 61.53 -18.38 -13.73
CA LEU A 211 61.88 -19.57 -14.50
C LEU A 211 62.67 -19.24 -15.77
N ALA A 212 62.32 -18.16 -16.46
CA ALA A 212 63.06 -17.71 -17.63
C ALA A 212 64.51 -17.30 -17.29
N LEU A 213 64.73 -16.69 -16.12
CA LEU A 213 66.07 -16.34 -15.64
C LEU A 213 66.90 -17.59 -15.33
N ILE A 214 66.32 -18.56 -14.62
CA ILE A 214 66.96 -19.85 -14.33
C ILE A 214 67.35 -20.59 -15.62
N ALA A 215 66.47 -20.59 -16.62
CA ALA A 215 66.74 -21.23 -17.92
C ALA A 215 67.95 -20.58 -18.62
N LYS A 216 68.05 -19.25 -18.64
CA LYS A 216 69.19 -18.53 -19.21
C LYS A 216 70.50 -18.83 -18.47
N GLU A 217 70.47 -18.92 -17.15
CA GLU A 217 71.66 -19.26 -16.35
C GLU A 217 72.14 -20.70 -16.63
N LEU A 218 71.20 -21.65 -16.76
CA LEU A 218 71.52 -23.03 -17.13
C LEU A 218 72.13 -23.12 -18.54
N GLU A 219 71.59 -22.38 -19.51
CA GLU A 219 72.14 -22.32 -20.87
C GLU A 219 73.56 -21.73 -20.88
N ALA A 220 73.78 -20.63 -20.15
CA ALA A 220 75.11 -20.04 -20.01
C ALA A 220 76.12 -21.02 -19.38
N LYS A 221 75.74 -21.75 -18.34
CA LYS A 221 76.58 -22.79 -17.72
C LYS A 221 76.90 -23.93 -18.68
N ARG A 222 75.93 -24.33 -19.50
CA ARG A 222 76.13 -25.36 -20.53
C ARG A 222 77.16 -24.90 -21.57
N LEU A 223 77.01 -23.69 -22.09
CA LEU A 223 77.96 -23.11 -23.06
C LEU A 223 79.37 -22.97 -22.48
N GLN A 224 79.49 -22.55 -21.21
CA GLN A 224 80.80 -22.51 -20.52
C GLN A 224 81.45 -23.88 -20.40
N LYS A 225 80.65 -24.92 -20.09
CA LYS A 225 81.15 -26.29 -20.00
C LYS A 225 81.63 -26.80 -21.36
N GLU A 226 80.85 -26.60 -22.43
CA GLU A 226 81.22 -26.98 -23.79
C GLU A 226 82.49 -26.25 -24.25
N LEU A 227 82.65 -24.97 -23.91
CA LEU A 227 83.87 -24.19 -24.19
C LEU A 227 85.11 -24.72 -23.46
N ALA A 228 84.97 -25.06 -22.17
CA ALA A 228 86.07 -25.61 -21.37
C ALA A 228 86.50 -27.00 -21.87
N GLU A 229 85.56 -27.80 -22.37
CA GLU A 229 85.84 -29.11 -22.97
C GLU A 229 86.56 -28.95 -24.32
N ALA A 230 86.13 -28.02 -25.17
CA ALA A 230 86.81 -27.71 -26.43
C ALA A 230 88.26 -27.25 -26.21
N THR A 231 88.50 -26.40 -25.20
CA THR A 231 89.84 -25.90 -24.88
C THR A 231 90.79 -27.04 -24.45
N ARG A 232 90.28 -28.04 -23.73
CA ARG A 232 91.07 -29.23 -23.32
C ARG A 232 91.45 -30.16 -24.46
N LEU A 233 90.73 -30.14 -25.58
CA LEU A 233 91.04 -30.96 -26.75
C LEU A 233 92.10 -30.31 -27.65
N GLU A 234 92.38 -29.03 -27.47
CA GLU A 234 93.42 -28.30 -28.21
C GLU A 234 94.81 -28.37 -27.56
N GLU A 235 94.89 -28.75 -26.27
CA GLU A 235 96.14 -28.99 -25.52
C GLU A 235 96.64 -30.44 -25.66
#